data_AF-A0A1I2HKX8-F1
#
_entry.id   AF-A0A1I2HKX8-F1
#
_cell.length_a   1.000
_cell.length_b   1.000
_cell.length_c   1.000
_cell.angle_alpha   90.00
_cell.angle_beta   90.00
_cell.angle_gamma   90.00
#
_symmetry.space_group_name_H-M   'P 1'
#
loop_
_entity.id
_entity.type
_entity.pdbx_description
1 polymer ?
#
loop_
_entity_poly.entity_id
_entity_poly.type
_entity_poly.pdbx_seq_one_letter_code
_entity_poly.pdbx_strand_id
1 'polypeptide(L)' 'MKTMLLFQNKTIPVYITDTNKKAVEKLTDVLNRKLNTGKNALKLCIKSLISVEIVGSEATLHSYHEKDTLTISLY' A
#
# COMPACT_ATOMS: atom_id res chain seq x y z
N MET A 1 11.28 5.93 8.33
CA MET A 1 10.96 7.22 7.68
C MET A 1 9.48 7.27 7.33
N LYS A 2 8.81 8.41 7.48
CA LYS A 2 7.42 8.61 7.07
C LYS A 2 7.38 9.46 5.80
N THR A 3 6.65 9.01 4.78
CA THR A 3 6.33 9.79 3.58
C THR A 3 4.83 9.79 3.32
N MET A 4 4.37 10.67 2.44
CA MET A 4 2.97 10.76 2.03
C MET A 4 2.83 10.32 0.59
N LEU A 5 1.95 9.36 0.32
CA LEU A 5 1.60 8.89 -1.01
C LEU A 5 0.26 9.49 -1.42
N LEU A 6 0.20 10.15 -2.57
CA LEU A 6 -1.07 10.54 -3.18
C LEU A 6 -1.59 9.36 -4.03
N PHE A 7 -2.67 8.72 -3.59
CA PHE A 7 -3.27 7.57 -4.24
C PHE A 7 -4.79 7.72 -4.30
N GLN A 8 -5.38 7.64 -5.49
CA GLN A 8 -6.84 7.86 -5.72
C GLN A 8 -7.38 9.15 -5.09
N ASN A 9 -6.68 10.28 -5.25
CA ASN A 9 -7.00 11.56 -4.63
C ASN A 9 -7.03 11.54 -3.09
N LYS A 10 -6.48 10.51 -2.45
CA LYS A 10 -6.29 10.43 -1.00
C LYS A 10 -4.81 10.49 -0.68
N THR A 11 -4.46 11.23 0.37
CA THR A 11 -3.10 11.25 0.88
C THR A 11 -2.96 10.19 1.97
N ILE A 12 -2.09 9.22 1.74
CA ILE A 12 -1.93 8.05 2.60
C ILE A 12 -0.53 8.08 3.21
N PRO A 13 -0.39 8.00 4.54
CA PRO A 13 0.91 7.89 5.18
C PRO A 13 1.55 6.53 4.86
N VAL A 14 2.79 6.57 4.40
CA VAL A 14 3.63 5.40 4.13
C VAL A 14 4.81 5.43 5.10
N TYR A 15 4.91 4.40 5.92
CA TYR A 15 6.01 4.16 6.83
C TYR A 15 7.00 3.23 6.15
N ILE A 16 8.27 3.62 6.09
CA ILE A 16 9.31 2.86 5.41
C ILE A 16 10.42 2.62 6.42
N THR A 17 10.75 1.37 6.70
CA THR A 17 11.86 1.01 7.59
C THR A 17 13.22 1.16 6.92
N ASP A 18 13.30 0.98 5.60
CA ASP A 18 14.52 1.14 4.79
C ASP A 18 14.52 2.41 3.92
N THR A 19 15.70 2.95 3.61
CA THR A 19 15.86 4.17 2.76
C THR A 19 15.52 3.98 1.27
N ASN A 20 14.84 2.89 0.90
CA ASN A 20 14.60 2.54 -0.51
C ASN A 20 13.45 3.34 -1.12
N LYS A 21 13.75 4.56 -1.61
CA LYS A 21 12.79 5.45 -2.29
C LYS A 21 12.06 4.78 -3.46
N LYS A 22 12.70 3.83 -4.15
CA LYS A 22 12.10 3.08 -5.28
C LYS A 22 10.91 2.22 -4.84
N ALA A 23 10.84 1.81 -3.58
CA ALA A 23 9.74 1.00 -3.06
C ALA A 23 8.40 1.77 -3.06
N VAL A 24 8.43 3.09 -2.83
CA VAL A 24 7.23 3.94 -2.84
C VAL A 24 6.70 4.13 -4.25
N GLU A 25 7.58 4.33 -5.23
CA GLU A 25 7.22 4.41 -6.64
C GLU A 25 6.55 3.11 -7.08
N LYS A 26 7.18 1.97 -6.81
CA LYS A 26 6.63 0.63 -7.10
C LYS A 26 5.31 0.36 -6.39
N LEU A 27 5.14 0.81 -5.16
CA LEU A 27 3.90 0.63 -4.41
C LEU A 27 2.71 1.20 -5.19
N THR A 28 2.86 2.36 -5.83
CA THR A 28 1.79 2.99 -6.61
C THR A 28 1.38 2.11 -7.79
N ASP A 29 2.36 1.60 -8.54
CA ASP A 29 2.13 0.72 -9.69
C ASP A 29 1.47 -0.60 -9.28
N VAL A 30 1.96 -1.20 -8.19
CA VAL A 30 1.41 -2.45 -7.67
C VAL A 30 -0.01 -2.24 -7.17
N LEU A 31 -0.30 -1.17 -6.42
CA LEU A 31 -1.66 -0.85 -5.97
C LEU A 31 -2.61 -0.66 -7.14
N ASN A 32 -2.21 0.08 -8.18
CA ASN A 32 -3.01 0.26 -9.39
C ASN A 32 -3.27 -1.07 -10.11
N ARG A 33 -2.22 -1.89 -10.28
CA ARG A 33 -2.35 -3.23 -10.89
C ARG A 33 -3.28 -4.12 -10.09
N LYS A 34 -3.16 -4.15 -8.76
CA LYS A 34 -3.98 -4.97 -7.86
C LYS A 34 -5.42 -4.46 -7.77
N LEU A 35 -5.66 -3.16 -7.93
CA LEU A 35 -7.01 -2.62 -8.05
C LEU A 35 -7.71 -3.14 -9.31
N ASN A 36 -6.98 -3.24 -10.42
CA ASN A 36 -7.51 -3.74 -11.68
C ASN A 36 -7.67 -5.27 -11.69
N THR A 37 -6.63 -6.00 -11.26
CA THR A 37 -6.52 -7.46 -11.40
C THR A 37 -6.84 -8.28 -10.14
N GLY A 38 -6.90 -7.64 -8.97
CA GLY A 38 -7.06 -8.32 -7.68
C GLY A 38 -8.46 -8.88 -7.44
N LYS A 39 -8.59 -9.75 -6.44
CA LYS A 39 -9.90 -10.22 -5.92
C LYS A 39 -10.64 -9.07 -5.23
N ASN A 40 -11.97 -9.17 -5.13
CA ASN A 40 -12.81 -8.12 -4.53
C ASN A 40 -12.36 -7.68 -3.13
N ALA A 41 -11.97 -8.62 -2.25
CA ALA A 41 -11.46 -8.30 -0.91
C ALA A 41 -10.22 -7.40 -0.94
N LEU A 42 -9.26 -7.69 -1.84
CA LEU A 42 -8.07 -6.84 -2.01
C LEU A 42 -8.43 -5.46 -2.54
N LYS A 43 -9.36 -5.38 -3.51
CA LYS A 43 -9.84 -4.09 -4.02
C LYS A 43 -10.51 -3.26 -2.93
N LEU A 44 -11.27 -3.89 -2.04
CA LEU A 44 -11.91 -3.24 -0.89
C LEU A 44 -10.87 -2.74 0.13
N CYS A 45 -9.87 -3.55 0.45
CA CYS A 45 -8.75 -3.16 1.31
C CYS A 45 -8.01 -1.93 0.72
N ILE A 46 -7.67 -1.96 -0.57
CA ILE A 46 -7.00 -0.83 -1.25
C ILE A 46 -7.86 0.44 -1.24
N LYS A 47 -9.19 0.33 -1.42
CA LYS A 47 -10.10 1.49 -1.40
C LYS A 47 -10.29 2.10 -0.01
N SER A 48 -10.12 1.29 1.04
CA SER A 48 -10.27 1.67 2.46
C SER A 48 -8.93 1.82 3.19
N LEU A 49 -7.85 1.97 2.42
CA LEU A 49 -6.48 2.09 2.92
C LEU A 49 -6.29 3.37 3.75
N ILE A 50 -5.70 3.22 4.93
CA ILE A 50 -5.43 4.31 5.88
C ILE A 50 -3.93 4.55 6.07
N SER A 51 -3.11 3.51 5.92
CA SER A 51 -1.67 3.61 5.97
C SER A 51 -1.02 2.41 5.29
N VAL A 52 0.24 2.57 4.91
CA VAL A 52 1.06 1.47 4.39
C VAL A 52 2.36 1.41 5.17
N GLU A 53 2.79 0.21 5.52
CA GLU A 53 4.13 -0.04 6.04
C GLU A 53 4.93 -0.81 4.99
N ILE A 54 6.11 -0.32 4.63
CA ILE A 54 7.03 -0.97 3.71
C ILE A 54 8.22 -1.48 4.51
N VAL A 55 8.41 -2.80 4.48
CA VAL A 55 9.56 -3.48 5.08
C VAL A 55 10.28 -4.27 3.98
N GLY A 56 11.51 -3.85 3.66
CA GLY A 56 12.27 -4.43 2.55
C GLY A 56 11.56 -4.26 1.20
N SER A 57 10.97 -5.35 0.70
CA SER A 57 10.24 -5.39 -0.58
C SER A 57 8.79 -5.84 -0.43
N GLU A 58 8.28 -5.81 0.79
CA GLU A 58 6.89 -6.10 1.12
C GLU A 58 6.21 -4.81 1.59
N ALA A 59 4.94 -4.67 1.26
CA ALA A 59 4.09 -3.59 1.73
C ALA A 59 2.89 -4.16 2.48
N THR A 60 2.78 -3.84 3.76
CA THR A 60 1.64 -4.13 4.61
C THR A 60 0.64 -2.99 4.49
N LEU A 61 -0.53 -3.32 3.95
CA LEU A 61 -1.66 -2.43 3.78
C LEU A 61 -2.49 -2.46 5.05
N HIS A 62 -2.67 -1.29 5.69
CA HIS A 62 -3.60 -1.13 6.79
C HIS A 62 -4.85 -0.43 6.27
N SER A 63 -6.01 -1.00 6.58
CA SER A 63 -7.30 -0.43 6.25
C SER A 63 -8.13 -0.21 7.50
N TYR A 64 -9.24 0.52 7.38
CA TYR A 64 -10.08 0.90 8.52
C TYR A 64 -10.64 -0.28 9.33
N HIS A 65 -10.81 -1.44 8.70
CA HIS A 65 -11.30 -2.63 9.38
C HIS A 65 -10.09 -3.45 9.82
N GLU A 66 -9.94 -3.68 11.13
CA GLU A 66 -8.77 -4.35 11.73
C GLU A 66 -8.48 -5.76 11.14
N LYS A 67 -9.49 -6.39 10.52
CA LYS A 67 -9.38 -7.70 9.85
C LYS A 67 -8.76 -7.64 8.45
N ASP A 68 -8.60 -6.45 7.87
CA ASP A 68 -8.22 -6.24 6.48
C ASP A 68 -6.80 -5.67 6.37
N THR A 69 -5.90 -6.12 7.26
CA THR A 69 -4.46 -5.91 7.09
C THR A 69 -3.93 -6.94 6.11
N LEU A 70 -3.27 -6.48 5.04
CA LEU A 70 -2.78 -7.38 3.99
C LEU A 70 -1.36 -7.02 3.56
N THR A 71 -0.48 -8.01 3.55
CA THR A 71 0.87 -7.85 3.01
C THR A 71 0.90 -8.23 1.53
N ILE A 72 1.48 -7.35 0.71
CA ILE A 72 1.68 -7.55 -0.72
C ILE A 72 3.17 -7.41 -1.06
N SER A 73 3.61 -8.19 -2.05
CA SER A 73 4.96 -8.04 -2.62
C SER A 73 5.01 -6.82 -3.55
N LEU A 74 6.12 -6.09 -3.50
CA LEU A 74 6.42 -4.95 -4.38
C LEU A 74 7.22 -5.34 -5.64
N TYR A 75 7.41 -6.65 -5.89
CA TYR A 75 8.07 -7.17 -7.10
C TYR A 75 7.13 -7.33 -8.29
#